data_AF-A0A7V3VSI6-F1
#
_entry.id   AF-A0A7V3VSI6-F1
#
_cell.length_a   1.000
_cell.length_b   1.000
_cell.length_c   1.000
_cell.angle_alpha   90.00
_cell.angle_beta   90.00
_cell.angle_gamma   90.00
#
_symmetry.space_group_name_H-M   'P 1'
#
loop_
_entity.id
_entity.type
_entity.pdbx_description
1 polymer ?
#
loop_
_entity_poly.entity_id
_entity_poly.type
_entity_poly.pdbx_seq_one_letter_code
_entity_poly.pdbx_strand_id
1 'polypeptide(L)'
;RILKGIFRMFKKDDVQVLNKFEENMKNFYDAMHMIWMRKPLLIIFDGLTGILDLGLLYYILYRSIMAASYENNDKFFLSFWSLSAIFILLSFVVYYFPTPGSSGGIEGAFYLVFAMYGTPSAVMAGIIVWRISTYYLPILLGIVTLVFEFRGQKRVKSEDAP
;
A
#
# COMPACT_ATOMS: atom_id res chain seq x y z
N ARG A 1 25.79 -17.26 -6.33
CA ARG A 1 25.32 -18.18 -7.40
C ARG A 1 23.90 -17.86 -7.88
N ILE A 2 22.96 -17.54 -6.99
CA ILE A 2 21.57 -17.20 -7.33
C ILE A 2 21.46 -15.88 -8.13
N LEU A 3 22.23 -14.85 -7.76
CA LEU A 3 22.31 -13.56 -8.48
C LEU A 3 22.69 -13.69 -9.96
N LYS A 4 23.61 -14.61 -10.31
CA LYS A 4 24.00 -14.87 -11.72
C LYS A 4 22.87 -15.51 -12.52
N GLY A 5 21.96 -16.25 -11.88
CA GLY A 5 20.81 -16.88 -12.53
C GLY A 5 19.71 -15.86 -12.87
N ILE A 6 19.43 -14.93 -11.96
CA ILE A 6 18.48 -13.83 -12.18
C ILE A 6 18.98 -12.89 -13.28
N PHE A 7 20.29 -12.61 -13.32
CA PHE A 7 20.91 -11.78 -14.35
C PHE A 7 20.81 -12.37 -15.76
N ARG A 8 20.86 -13.70 -15.91
CA ARG A 8 20.76 -14.36 -17.22
C ARG A 8 19.39 -14.21 -17.89
N MET A 9 18.36 -13.86 -17.12
CA MET A 9 16.99 -13.68 -17.61
C MET A 9 16.75 -12.28 -18.20
N PHE A 10 17.57 -11.29 -17.83
CA PHE A 10 17.58 -9.94 -18.41
C PHE A 10 18.71 -9.84 -19.43
N LYS A 11 18.43 -10.11 -20.72
CA LYS A 11 19.34 -9.84 -21.86
C LYS A 11 19.54 -8.32 -22.08
N LYS A 12 20.05 -7.58 -21.09
CA LYS A 12 20.52 -6.21 -21.25
C LYS A 12 21.98 -6.16 -20.82
N ASP A 13 22.82 -5.49 -21.60
CA ASP A 13 24.25 -5.32 -21.31
C ASP A 13 24.44 -4.87 -19.86
N ASP A 14 25.20 -5.64 -19.08
CA ASP A 14 25.44 -5.39 -17.64
C ASP A 14 25.86 -3.94 -17.39
N VAL A 15 26.65 -3.37 -18.30
CA VAL A 15 27.14 -1.98 -18.26
C VAL A 15 26.01 -0.96 -18.43
N GLN A 16 25.04 -1.22 -19.32
CA GLN A 16 23.90 -0.32 -19.52
C GLN A 16 22.95 -0.34 -18.31
N VAL A 17 22.75 -1.51 -17.71
CA VAL A 17 21.93 -1.64 -16.50
C VAL A 17 22.59 -0.91 -15.33
N LEU A 18 23.91 -1.06 -15.17
CA LEU A 18 24.69 -0.38 -14.13
C LEU A 18 24.67 1.14 -14.32
N ASN A 19 24.92 1.65 -15.53
CA ASN A 19 24.88 3.09 -15.80
C ASN A 19 23.49 3.68 -15.55
N LYS A 20 22.41 2.98 -15.97
CA LYS A 20 21.04 3.43 -15.70
C LYS A 20 20.69 3.37 -14.21
N PHE A 21 21.19 2.37 -13.49
CA PHE A 21 21.02 2.29 -12.04
C PHE A 21 21.75 3.43 -11.32
N GLU A 22 22.99 3.73 -11.72
CA GLU A 22 23.77 4.85 -11.17
C GLU A 22 23.10 6.20 -11.45
N GLU A 23 22.61 6.41 -12.68
CA GLU A 23 21.85 7.60 -13.06
C GLU A 23 20.57 7.74 -12.24
N ASN A 24 19.78 6.66 -12.10
CA ASN A 24 18.61 6.66 -11.24
C ASN A 24 18.99 6.99 -9.79
N MET A 25 20.06 6.40 -9.26
CA MET A 25 20.54 6.67 -7.91
C MET A 25 20.97 8.13 -7.71
N LYS A 26 21.66 8.72 -8.68
CA LYS A 26 22.02 10.15 -8.68
C LYS A 26 20.76 11.02 -8.69
N ASN A 27 19.80 10.72 -9.57
CA ASN A 27 18.52 11.42 -9.62
C ASN A 27 17.74 11.32 -8.30
N PHE A 28 17.75 10.14 -7.65
CA PHE A 28 17.15 9.95 -6.33
C PHE A 28 17.86 10.78 -5.26
N TYR A 29 19.20 10.77 -5.25
CA TYR A 29 20.00 11.55 -4.31
C TYR A 29 19.73 13.05 -4.46
N ASP A 30 19.76 13.57 -5.70
CA ASP A 30 19.53 14.98 -5.98
C ASP A 30 18.09 15.42 -5.61
N ALA A 31 17.09 14.57 -5.90
CA ALA A 31 15.71 14.81 -5.49
C ALA A 31 15.57 14.85 -3.96
N MET A 32 16.18 13.89 -3.26
CA MET A 32 16.14 13.83 -1.80
C MET A 32 16.86 15.04 -1.19
N HIS A 33 18.02 15.40 -1.73
CA HIS A 33 18.77 16.58 -1.32
C HIS A 33 17.98 17.88 -1.52
N MET A 34 17.30 18.01 -2.66
CA MET A 34 16.42 19.16 -2.94
C MET A 34 15.28 19.29 -1.94
N ILE A 35 14.63 18.19 -1.58
CA ILE A 35 13.53 18.18 -0.59
C ILE A 35 14.07 18.49 0.82
N TRP A 36 15.15 17.81 1.22
CA TRP A 36 15.69 17.89 2.57
C TRP A 36 16.39 19.20 2.90
N MET A 37 17.11 19.79 1.95
CA MET A 37 17.91 20.99 2.21
C MET A 37 17.15 22.29 1.97
N ARG A 38 16.14 22.31 1.09
CA ARG A 38 15.45 23.56 0.73
C ARG A 38 14.14 23.79 1.47
N LYS A 39 13.42 22.74 1.90
CA LYS A 39 12.09 22.87 2.50
C LYS A 39 11.87 21.86 3.63
N PRO A 40 12.59 21.97 4.77
CA PRO A 40 12.42 21.04 5.90
C PRO A 40 10.99 20.98 6.44
N LEU A 41 10.22 22.07 6.30
CA LEU A 41 8.78 22.08 6.63
C LEU A 41 7.96 21.07 5.83
N LEU A 42 8.32 20.79 4.57
CA LEU A 42 7.63 19.79 3.75
C LEU A 42 7.87 18.37 4.29
N ILE A 43 9.05 18.09 4.85
CA ILE A 43 9.33 16.77 5.45
C ILE A 43 8.49 16.57 6.71
N ILE A 44 8.39 17.60 7.55
CA ILE A 44 7.55 17.53 8.76
C ILE A 44 6.09 17.31 8.36
N PHE A 45 5.61 18.06 7.36
CA PHE A 45 4.26 17.89 6.84
C PHE A 45 4.03 16.48 6.28
N ASP A 46 4.94 15.98 5.45
CA ASP A 46 4.89 14.63 4.88
C ASP A 46 4.86 13.55 5.97
N GLY A 47 5.74 13.67 6.98
CA GLY A 47 5.77 12.78 8.14
C GLY A 47 4.46 12.80 8.94
N LEU A 48 3.89 13.99 9.17
CA LEU A 48 2.60 14.13 9.86
C LEU A 48 1.46 13.50 9.07
N THR A 49 1.42 13.72 7.75
CA THR A 49 0.43 13.09 6.89
C THR A 49 0.60 11.57 6.85
N GLY A 50 1.82 11.05 6.89
CA GLY A 50 2.08 9.61 6.95
C GLY A 50 1.60 8.99 8.28
N ILE A 51 1.84 9.66 9.41
CA ILE A 51 1.32 9.21 10.71
C ILE A 51 -0.22 9.20 10.72
N LEU A 52 -0.83 10.25 10.15
CA LEU A 52 -2.28 10.36 10.06
C LEU A 52 -2.86 9.26 9.15
N ASP A 53 -2.25 9.02 8.00
CA ASP A 53 -2.67 7.97 7.06
C ASP A 53 -2.61 6.58 7.72
N LEU A 54 -1.49 6.25 8.38
CA LEU A 54 -1.37 5.00 9.14
C LEU A 54 -2.43 4.89 10.25
N GLY A 55 -2.66 5.97 11.00
CA GLY A 55 -3.69 6.01 12.04
C GLY A 55 -5.10 5.75 11.50
N LEU A 56 -5.43 6.36 10.35
CA LEU A 56 -6.70 6.11 9.66
C LEU A 56 -6.81 4.68 9.16
N LEU A 57 -5.75 4.10 8.58
CA LEU A 57 -5.75 2.72 8.11
C LEU A 57 -6.07 1.74 9.25
N TYR A 58 -5.46 1.92 10.43
CA TYR A 58 -5.70 1.06 11.58
C TYR A 58 -7.10 1.28 12.16
N TYR A 59 -7.54 2.53 12.18
CA TYR A 59 -8.86 2.90 12.67
C TYR A 59 -9.97 2.29 11.82
N ILE A 60 -9.84 2.35 10.49
CA ILE A 60 -10.80 1.74 9.56
C ILE A 60 -10.87 0.23 9.83
N LEU A 61 -9.74 -0.48 9.90
CA LEU A 61 -9.75 -1.92 10.18
C LEU A 61 -10.44 -2.25 11.51
N TYR A 62 -10.08 -1.53 12.58
CA TYR A 62 -10.69 -1.72 13.90
C TYR A 62 -12.22 -1.52 13.85
N ARG A 63 -12.68 -0.43 13.21
CA ARG A 63 -14.11 -0.14 13.07
C ARG A 63 -14.82 -1.15 12.19
N SER A 64 -14.19 -1.66 11.14
CA SER A 64 -14.76 -2.69 10.25
C SER A 64 -14.97 -4.01 10.99
N ILE A 65 -14.01 -4.47 11.78
CA ILE A 65 -14.15 -5.69 12.59
C ILE A 65 -15.21 -5.49 13.67
N MET A 66 -15.17 -4.36 14.40
CA MET A 66 -16.16 -4.06 15.44
C MET A 66 -17.58 -3.99 14.89
N ALA A 67 -17.80 -3.39 13.72
CA ALA A 67 -19.10 -3.31 13.08
C ALA A 67 -19.61 -4.72 12.70
N ALA A 68 -18.75 -5.54 12.09
CA ALA A 68 -19.10 -6.91 11.73
C ALA A 68 -19.37 -7.79 12.96
N SER A 69 -18.65 -7.59 14.07
CA SER A 69 -18.90 -8.31 15.32
C SER A 69 -20.22 -7.90 15.97
N TYR A 70 -20.56 -6.61 15.97
CA TYR A 70 -21.83 -6.11 16.51
C TYR A 70 -23.04 -6.72 15.79
N GLU A 71 -23.00 -6.79 14.46
CA GLU A 71 -24.07 -7.38 13.65
C GLU A 71 -24.31 -8.87 13.96
N ASN A 72 -23.24 -9.60 14.28
CA ASN A 72 -23.31 -11.03 14.61
C ASN A 72 -23.58 -11.33 16.09
N ASN A 73 -23.83 -10.30 16.93
CA ASN A 73 -23.89 -10.41 18.40
C ASN A 73 -22.61 -10.97 19.05
N ASP A 74 -21.49 -10.84 18.35
CA ASP A 74 -20.19 -11.32 18.78
C ASP A 74 -19.40 -10.22 19.51
N LYS A 75 -18.50 -10.64 20.41
CA LYS A 75 -17.60 -9.72 21.10
C LYS A 75 -16.22 -9.78 20.48
N PHE A 76 -15.67 -8.61 20.16
CA PHE A 76 -14.27 -8.43 19.79
C PHE A 76 -13.51 -7.85 20.99
N PHE A 77 -12.45 -8.54 21.41
CA PHE A 77 -11.82 -8.27 22.72
C PHE A 77 -10.61 -7.32 22.65
N LEU A 78 -10.14 -6.95 21.46
CA LEU A 78 -8.97 -6.07 21.33
C LEU A 78 -9.36 -4.60 21.40
N SER A 79 -8.56 -3.81 22.12
CA SER A 79 -8.59 -2.36 22.03
C SER A 79 -7.99 -1.88 20.70
N PHE A 80 -8.31 -0.65 20.30
CA PHE A 80 -7.70 0.00 19.13
C PHE A 80 -6.16 -0.03 19.16
N TRP A 81 -5.55 0.26 20.30
CA TRP A 81 -4.09 0.29 20.46
C TRP A 81 -3.47 -1.09 20.33
N SER A 82 -4.10 -2.12 20.91
CA SER A 82 -3.65 -3.50 20.80
C SER A 82 -3.73 -4.00 19.35
N LEU A 83 -4.83 -3.70 18.65
CA LEU A 83 -4.99 -4.04 17.24
C LEU A 83 -3.94 -3.33 16.38
N SER A 84 -3.70 -2.04 16.62
CA SER A 84 -2.71 -1.25 15.87
C SER A 84 -1.29 -1.78 16.05
N ALA A 85 -0.92 -2.19 17.27
CA ALA A 85 0.38 -2.80 17.53
C ALA A 85 0.56 -4.12 16.76
N ILE A 86 -0.45 -5.00 16.79
CA ILE A 86 -0.46 -6.26 16.05
C ILE A 86 -0.39 -6.00 14.54
N PHE A 87 -1.15 -5.02 14.05
CA PHE A 87 -1.15 -4.62 12.64
C PHE A 87 0.26 -4.26 12.17
N ILE A 88 0.95 -3.39 12.92
CA ILE A 88 2.30 -2.93 12.57
C ILE A 88 3.25 -4.13 12.48
N LEU A 89 3.27 -4.97 13.52
CA LEU A 89 4.15 -6.14 13.59
C LEU A 89 3.88 -7.13 12.45
N LEU A 90 2.61 -7.43 12.19
CA LEU A 90 2.24 -8.33 11.09
C LEU A 90 2.56 -7.72 9.73
N SER A 91 2.35 -6.43 9.55
CA SER A 91 2.67 -5.75 8.29
C SER A 91 4.15 -5.84 7.96
N PHE A 92 5.03 -5.65 8.96
CA PHE A 92 6.48 -5.86 8.79
C PHE A 92 6.79 -7.25 8.24
N VAL A 93 6.17 -8.29 8.79
CA VAL A 93 6.38 -9.68 8.33
C VAL A 93 5.85 -9.87 6.91
N VAL A 94 4.65 -9.36 6.61
CA VAL A 94 4.00 -9.57 5.31
C VAL A 94 4.74 -8.86 4.17
N TYR A 95 5.38 -7.72 4.42
CA TYR A 95 6.16 -7.01 3.38
C TYR A 95 7.34 -7.80 2.83
N TYR A 96 7.82 -8.82 3.54
CA TYR A 96 8.88 -9.70 3.03
C TYR A 96 8.35 -10.83 2.14
N PHE A 97 7.03 -11.05 2.09
CA PHE A 97 6.45 -12.02 1.19
C PHE A 97 6.39 -11.46 -0.24
N PRO A 98 6.88 -12.20 -1.25
CA PRO A 98 6.92 -11.74 -2.63
C PRO A 98 5.53 -11.83 -3.31
N THR A 99 4.48 -11.42 -2.62
CA THR A 99 3.11 -11.39 -3.13
C THR A 99 2.85 -10.05 -3.82
N PRO A 100 2.47 -10.03 -5.11
CA PRO A 100 2.13 -8.80 -5.81
C PRO A 100 0.94 -8.12 -5.11
N GLY A 101 1.15 -6.87 -4.67
CA GLY A 101 0.12 -6.11 -3.96
C GLY A 101 -0.20 -6.57 -2.54
N SER A 102 0.60 -7.49 -1.95
CA SER A 102 0.38 -8.03 -0.59
C SER A 102 -0.95 -8.78 -0.38
N SER A 103 -1.77 -8.90 -1.44
CA SER A 103 -3.09 -9.55 -1.39
C SER A 103 -2.96 -11.05 -1.08
N GLY A 104 -3.91 -11.60 -0.31
CA GLY A 104 -3.89 -12.96 0.21
C GLY A 104 -2.96 -13.19 1.41
N GLY A 105 -1.73 -12.67 1.37
CA GLY A 105 -0.76 -12.84 2.47
C GLY A 105 -1.16 -12.09 3.73
N ILE A 106 -1.47 -10.81 3.60
CA ILE A 106 -1.87 -9.95 4.72
C ILE A 106 -3.27 -10.27 5.26
N GLU A 107 -4.20 -10.65 4.39
CA GLU A 107 -5.57 -11.01 4.77
C GLU A 107 -5.53 -12.31 5.58
N GLY A 108 -4.76 -13.30 5.11
CA GLY A 108 -4.54 -14.55 5.83
C GLY A 108 -3.82 -14.32 7.16
N ALA A 109 -2.74 -13.52 7.18
CA ALA A 109 -2.00 -13.23 8.40
C ALA A 109 -2.87 -12.53 9.45
N PHE A 110 -3.67 -11.54 9.03
CA PHE A 110 -4.57 -10.81 9.92
C PHE A 110 -5.72 -11.70 10.39
N TYR A 111 -6.30 -12.51 9.51
CA TYR A 111 -7.34 -13.45 9.88
C TYR A 111 -6.85 -14.44 10.93
N LEU A 112 -5.70 -15.08 10.71
CA LEU A 112 -5.12 -16.07 11.63
C LEU A 112 -4.91 -15.49 13.04
N VAL A 113 -4.51 -14.22 13.13
CA VAL A 113 -4.25 -13.59 14.44
C VAL A 113 -5.53 -13.02 15.05
N PHE A 114 -6.29 -12.22 14.32
CA PHE A 114 -7.46 -11.54 14.87
C PHE A 114 -8.64 -12.47 15.15
N ALA A 115 -8.74 -13.62 14.44
CA ALA A 115 -9.75 -14.64 14.74
C ALA A 115 -9.54 -15.32 16.10
N MET A 116 -8.38 -15.15 16.75
CA MET A 116 -8.19 -15.58 18.14
C MET A 116 -8.86 -14.63 19.15
N TYR A 117 -9.21 -13.41 18.74
CA TYR A 117 -9.72 -12.35 19.61
C TYR A 117 -11.15 -11.90 19.27
N GLY A 118 -11.82 -12.62 18.37
CA GLY A 118 -13.21 -12.40 18.00
C GLY A 118 -13.69 -13.52 17.10
N THR A 119 -14.97 -13.49 16.73
CA THR A 119 -15.54 -14.56 15.91
C THR A 119 -14.93 -14.57 14.51
N PRO A 120 -14.47 -15.73 14.00
CA PRO A 120 -13.75 -15.80 12.73
C PRO A 120 -14.51 -15.22 11.53
N SER A 121 -15.84 -15.42 11.48
CA SER A 121 -16.70 -14.87 10.41
C SER A 121 -16.72 -13.34 10.44
N ALA A 122 -16.93 -12.75 11.61
CA ALA A 122 -16.94 -11.30 11.80
C ALA A 122 -15.57 -10.67 11.50
N VAL A 123 -14.49 -11.31 11.93
CA VAL A 123 -13.12 -10.86 11.65
C VAL A 123 -12.82 -10.88 10.16
N MET A 124 -13.15 -11.97 9.46
CA MET A 124 -12.97 -12.05 8.01
C MET A 124 -13.79 -10.99 7.29
N ALA A 125 -15.07 -10.81 7.66
CA ALA A 125 -15.92 -9.78 7.09
C ALA A 125 -15.32 -8.37 7.30
N GLY A 126 -14.83 -8.06 8.50
CA GLY A 126 -14.16 -6.80 8.79
C GLY A 126 -12.90 -6.56 7.96
N ILE A 127 -12.06 -7.59 7.77
CA ILE A 127 -10.85 -7.50 6.93
C ILE A 127 -11.22 -7.23 5.46
N ILE A 128 -12.27 -7.87 4.94
CA ILE A 128 -12.75 -7.65 3.57
C ILE A 128 -13.26 -6.22 3.40
N VAL A 129 -14.07 -5.72 4.33
CA VAL A 129 -14.56 -4.34 4.30
C VAL A 129 -13.40 -3.34 4.34
N TRP A 130 -12.41 -3.59 5.19
CA TRP A 130 -11.19 -2.78 5.24
C TRP A 130 -10.45 -2.78 3.90
N ARG A 131 -10.29 -3.95 3.26
CA ARG A 131 -9.64 -4.08 1.94
C ARG A 131 -10.38 -3.33 0.84
N ILE A 132 -11.70 -3.44 0.79
CA ILE A 132 -12.53 -2.68 -0.15
C ILE A 132 -12.28 -1.19 0.04
N SER A 133 -12.33 -0.74 1.29
CA SER A 133 -12.26 0.67 1.63
C SER A 133 -10.88 1.29 1.36
N THR A 134 -9.80 0.57 1.68
CA THR A 134 -8.44 1.13 1.70
C THR A 134 -7.58 0.73 0.50
N TYR A 135 -7.93 -0.35 -0.20
CA TYR A 135 -7.12 -0.88 -1.28
C TYR A 135 -7.86 -0.90 -2.62
N TYR A 136 -9.06 -1.48 -2.67
CA TYR A 136 -9.78 -1.63 -3.95
C TYR A 136 -10.44 -0.33 -4.42
N LEU A 137 -10.97 0.51 -3.53
CA LEU A 137 -11.55 1.82 -3.90
C LEU A 137 -10.52 2.78 -4.53
N PRO A 138 -9.32 3.02 -3.94
CA PRO A 138 -8.32 3.86 -4.59
C PRO A 138 -7.88 3.35 -5.96
N ILE A 139 -7.75 2.04 -6.13
CA ILE A 139 -7.42 1.43 -7.44
C ILE A 139 -8.52 1.75 -8.45
N LEU A 140 -9.79 1.60 -8.07
CA LEU A 140 -10.91 1.94 -8.94
C LEU A 140 -10.90 3.42 -9.33
N LEU A 141 -10.69 4.32 -8.36
CA LEU A 141 -10.59 5.76 -8.63
C LEU A 141 -9.42 6.08 -9.58
N GLY A 142 -8.27 5.44 -9.37
CA GLY A 142 -7.09 5.58 -10.23
C GLY A 142 -7.35 5.11 -11.67
N ILE A 143 -8.10 4.03 -11.86
CA ILE A 143 -8.51 3.59 -13.21
C ILE A 143 -9.45 4.60 -13.86
N VAL A 144 -10.42 5.11 -13.09
CA VAL A 144 -11.39 6.10 -13.58
C VAL A 144 -10.68 7.38 -14.02
N THR A 145 -9.75 7.92 -13.22
CA THR A 145 -8.98 9.12 -13.59
C THR A 145 -8.12 8.88 -14.82
N LEU A 146 -7.47 7.72 -14.94
CA LEU A 146 -6.69 7.32 -16.12
C LEU A 146 -7.55 7.31 -17.40
N VAL A 147 -8.77 6.78 -17.32
CA VAL A 147 -9.69 6.76 -18.47
C VAL A 147 -10.10 8.18 -18.87
N PHE A 148 -10.33 9.07 -17.91
CA PHE A 148 -10.62 10.47 -18.20
C PHE A 148 -9.45 11.20 -18.86
N GLU A 149 -8.22 10.98 -18.36
CA GLU A 149 -7.02 11.56 -18.98
C GLU A 149 -6.79 11.07 -20.41
N PHE A 150 -6.92 9.76 -20.66
CA PHE A 150 -6.79 9.22 -22.02
C PHE A 150 -7.86 9.74 -22.97
N ARG A 151 -9.09 9.95 -22.49
CA ARG A 151 -10.16 10.58 -23.28
C ARG A 151 -9.85 12.05 -23.57
N GLY A 152 -9.32 12.78 -22.59
CA GLY A 152 -8.87 14.16 -22.75
C GLY A 152 -7.74 14.30 -23.78
N GLN A 153 -6.70 13.47 -23.67
CA GLN A 153 -5.57 13.49 -24.62
C GLN A 153 -5.99 13.13 -26.05
N LYS A 154 -6.93 12.19 -26.22
CA LYS A 154 -7.48 11.87 -27.55
C LYS A 154 -8.26 13.05 -28.15
N ARG A 155 -8.99 13.81 -27.32
CA ARG A 155 -9.77 14.97 -27.75
C ARG A 155 -8.87 16.13 -28.20
N VAL A 156 -7.81 16.43 -27.44
CA VAL A 156 -6.83 17.46 -27.82
C VAL A 156 -6.15 17.09 -29.14
N LYS A 157 -5.70 15.84 -29.30
CA LYS A 157 -5.11 15.36 -30.56
C LYS A 157 -6.07 15.40 -31.77
N SER A 158 -7.38 15.32 -31.57
CA SER A 158 -8.36 15.42 -32.66
C SER A 158 -8.73 16.87 -33.03
N GLU A 159 -8.59 17.82 -32.11
CA GLU A 159 -8.78 19.25 -32.37
C GLU A 159 -7.55 19.88 -33.04
N ASP A 160 -6.35 19.32 -32.81
CA ASP A 160 -5.09 19.73 -33.46
C ASP A 160 -4.84 19.01 -34.82
N ALA A 161 -5.76 18.16 -35.28
CA ALA A 161 -5.64 17.48 -36.58
C ALA A 161 -6.21 18.38 -37.71
N PRO A 162 -5.46 18.58 -38.82
CA PRO A 162 -5.83 19.49 -39.90
C PRO A 162 -7.08 19.06 -40.69
#